data_AF-A0A919HPQ6-F1
#
_entry.id   AF-A0A919HPQ6-F1
#
_cell.length_a   1.000
_cell.length_b   1.000
_cell.length_c   1.000
_cell.angle_alpha   90.00
_cell.angle_beta   90.00
_cell.angle_gamma   90.00
#
_symmetry.space_group_name_H-M   'P 1'
#
loop_
_entity.id
_entity.type
_entity.pdbx_description
1 polymer ?
#
loop_
_entity_poly.entity_id
_entity_poly.type
_entity_poly.pdbx_seq_one_letter_code
_entity_poly.pdbx_strand_id
1 'polypeptide(L)'
;MDRFSALKAFTRVVEAGSFTRAADSLNMPNATLSKTIQQLEAHLGVSLLQRTTRRITVTPEGREYYEKARCLLEDLEEIDASFNTARNKPKGHLRIAIGGSTACDVLIPLLADFMTSWPDIRIDLQVADKPADLISGNIDCAIRGGPMEDSTLIARKIGEATLVTCATRAIFSATAPRLAG
;
A
#
# COMPACT_ATOMS: atom_id res chain seq x y z
N MET A 1 28.55 6.23 -10.50
CA MET A 1 27.48 6.07 -9.50
C MET A 1 26.79 4.75 -9.79
N ASP A 2 26.55 3.93 -8.77
CA ASP A 2 25.57 2.85 -8.89
C ASP A 2 24.16 3.46 -8.83
N ARG A 3 23.46 3.48 -9.97
CA ARG A 3 22.12 4.07 -10.10
C ARG A 3 21.10 3.35 -9.24
N PHE A 4 21.29 2.05 -9.02
CA PHE A 4 20.36 1.24 -8.26
C PHE A 4 20.49 1.51 -6.76
N SER A 5 21.73 1.57 -6.24
CA SER A 5 21.99 2.05 -4.89
C SER A 5 21.45 3.47 -4.67
N ALA A 6 21.57 4.35 -5.68
CA ALA A 6 21.03 5.70 -5.62
C ALA A 6 19.49 5.74 -5.56
N LEU A 7 18.83 4.87 -6.32
CA LEU A 7 17.39 4.69 -6.30
C LEU A 7 16.90 4.27 -4.91
N LYS A 8 17.50 3.21 -4.33
CA LYS A 8 17.21 2.73 -2.98
C LYS A 8 17.48 3.79 -1.91
N ALA A 9 18.58 4.52 -2.05
CA ALA A 9 18.93 5.62 -1.15
C ALA A 9 17.87 6.73 -1.15
N PHE A 10 17.42 7.15 -2.33
CA PHE A 10 16.39 8.16 -2.48
C PHE A 10 15.04 7.70 -1.90
N THR A 11 14.56 6.50 -2.26
CA THR A 11 13.28 5.99 -1.76
C THR A 11 13.26 5.87 -0.24
N ARG A 12 14.35 5.40 0.39
CA ARG A 12 14.43 5.38 1.87
C ARG A 12 14.47 6.74 2.51
N VAL A 13 15.09 7.75 1.88
CA VAL A 13 15.05 9.12 2.42
C VAL A 13 13.64 9.70 2.39
N VAL A 14 12.89 9.44 1.32
CA VAL A 14 11.48 9.87 1.20
C VAL A 14 10.62 9.18 2.27
N GLU A 15 10.71 7.87 2.42
CA GLU A 15 9.93 7.08 3.39
C GLU A 15 10.28 7.42 4.85
N ALA A 16 11.57 7.55 5.14
CA ALA A 16 12.03 7.86 6.49
C ALA A 16 11.82 9.36 6.82
N GLY A 17 11.61 10.23 5.84
CA GLY A 17 11.50 11.69 6.02
C GLY A 17 12.70 12.33 6.73
N SER A 18 13.84 11.63 6.79
CA SER A 18 15.04 12.03 7.54
C SER A 18 16.27 11.34 6.95
N PHE A 19 17.31 12.13 6.65
CA PHE A 19 18.60 11.61 6.19
C PHE A 19 19.22 10.68 7.22
N THR A 20 19.18 11.05 8.51
CA THR A 20 19.75 10.23 9.59
C THR A 20 19.06 8.87 9.68
N ARG A 21 17.72 8.85 9.75
CA ARG A 21 16.97 7.58 9.83
C ARG A 21 17.18 6.70 8.58
N ALA A 22 17.23 7.32 7.40
CA ALA A 22 17.49 6.59 6.17
C ALA A 22 18.92 6.03 6.13
N ALA A 23 19.92 6.81 6.52
CA ALA A 23 21.32 6.42 6.62
C ALA A 23 21.50 5.22 7.56
N ASP A 24 20.88 5.27 8.73
CA ASP A 24 20.88 4.16 9.70
C ASP A 24 20.23 2.91 9.10
N SER A 25 19.08 3.05 8.43
CA SER A 25 18.37 1.91 7.80
C SER A 25 19.15 1.25 6.66
N LEU A 26 19.99 2.02 5.96
CA LEU A 26 20.82 1.58 4.85
C LEU A 26 22.23 1.18 5.29
N ASN A 27 22.54 1.28 6.59
CA ASN A 27 23.86 1.08 7.15
C ASN A 27 24.95 1.88 6.41
N MET A 28 24.64 3.15 6.11
CA MET A 28 25.46 4.04 5.28
C MET A 28 25.72 5.37 6.01
N PRO A 29 26.94 5.96 5.94
CA PRO A 29 27.18 7.28 6.52
C PRO A 29 26.32 8.38 5.87
N ASN A 30 25.82 9.32 6.69
CA ASN A 30 25.03 10.48 6.22
C ASN A 30 25.69 11.27 5.09
N ALA A 31 27.01 11.46 5.15
CA ALA A 31 27.77 12.15 4.12
C ALA A 31 27.71 11.41 2.77
N THR A 32 27.82 10.08 2.81
CA THR A 32 27.71 9.22 1.62
C THR A 32 26.30 9.26 1.07
N LEU A 33 25.27 9.11 1.92
CA LEU A 33 23.88 9.17 1.49
C LEU A 33 23.54 10.52 0.84
N SER A 34 23.98 11.62 1.45
CA SER A 34 23.82 12.97 0.90
C SER A 34 24.47 13.12 -0.48
N LYS A 35 25.70 12.62 -0.64
CA LYS A 35 26.44 12.68 -1.91
C LYS A 35 25.80 11.82 -2.99
N THR A 36 25.31 10.63 -2.62
CA THR A 36 24.56 9.75 -3.52
C THR A 36 23.30 10.44 -4.03
N ILE A 37 22.51 11.09 -3.18
CA ILE A 37 21.32 11.82 -3.66
C ILE A 37 21.70 13.00 -4.55
N GLN A 38 22.73 13.77 -4.20
CA GLN A 38 23.18 14.90 -5.04
C GLN A 38 23.62 14.46 -6.43
N GLN A 39 24.32 13.32 -6.52
CA GLN A 39 24.72 12.74 -7.79
C GLN A 39 23.51 12.25 -8.61
N LEU A 40 22.45 11.80 -7.96
CA LEU A 40 21.23 11.34 -8.61
C LEU A 40 20.47 12.52 -9.19
N GLU A 41 20.30 13.58 -8.41
CA GLU A 41 19.71 14.85 -8.87
C GLU A 41 20.51 15.44 -10.03
N ALA A 42 21.85 15.44 -9.94
CA ALA A 42 22.72 15.90 -11.02
C ALA A 42 22.60 15.05 -12.29
N HIS A 43 22.41 13.74 -12.16
CA HIS A 43 22.21 12.84 -13.29
C HIS A 43 20.85 13.07 -13.98
N LEU A 44 19.80 13.35 -13.20
CA LEU A 44 18.45 13.59 -13.70
C LEU A 44 18.24 15.03 -14.17
N GLY A 45 19.09 15.97 -13.76
CA GLY A 45 18.96 17.39 -14.07
C GLY A 45 17.84 18.10 -13.32
N VAL A 46 17.26 17.46 -12.30
CA VAL A 46 16.14 17.99 -11.49
C VAL A 46 16.42 17.80 -10.01
N SER A 47 15.86 18.67 -9.16
CA SER A 47 15.89 18.48 -7.71
C SER A 47 14.73 17.60 -7.29
N LEU A 48 15.02 16.53 -6.56
CA LEU A 48 14.04 15.60 -6.02
C LEU A 48 13.69 15.95 -4.57
N LEU A 49 14.63 16.56 -3.84
CA LEU A 49 14.46 16.92 -2.42
C LEU A 49 14.87 18.37 -2.16
N GLN A 50 14.00 19.11 -1.49
CA GLN A 50 14.33 20.40 -0.90
C GLN A 50 14.80 20.23 0.54
N ARG A 51 16.04 20.66 0.80
CA ARG A 51 16.63 20.67 2.12
C ARG A 51 16.47 22.04 2.74
N THR A 52 15.65 22.14 3.79
CA THR A 52 15.72 23.26 4.72
C THR A 52 16.45 22.81 5.98
N THR A 53 17.05 23.73 6.73
CA THR A 53 17.79 23.45 7.97
C THR A 53 16.97 22.76 9.07
N ARG A 54 15.66 22.58 8.87
CA ARG A 54 14.76 21.92 9.81
C ARG A 54 13.94 20.76 9.22
N ARG A 55 13.76 20.68 7.90
CA ARG A 55 12.91 19.67 7.25
C ARG A 55 13.38 19.31 5.84
N ILE A 56 13.14 18.06 5.49
CA ILE A 56 13.25 17.55 4.12
C ILE A 56 11.83 17.58 3.53
N THR A 57 11.70 18.19 2.37
CA THR A 57 10.45 18.20 1.60
C THR A 57 10.72 17.58 0.24
N VAL A 58 9.83 16.71 -0.22
CA VAL A 58 9.93 16.10 -1.55
C VAL A 58 9.34 17.07 -2.57
N THR A 59 10.03 17.29 -3.69
CA THR A 59 9.53 18.13 -4.79
C THR A 59 8.45 17.40 -5.59
N PRO A 60 7.67 18.09 -6.44
CA PRO A 60 6.75 17.43 -7.37
C PRO A 60 7.45 16.38 -8.25
N GLU A 61 8.61 16.72 -8.80
CA GLU A 61 9.45 15.82 -9.60
C GLU A 61 9.96 14.64 -8.75
N GLY A 62 10.34 14.92 -7.50
CA GLY A 62 10.71 13.90 -6.52
C GLY A 62 9.60 12.91 -6.23
N ARG A 63 8.36 13.37 -6.13
CA ARG A 63 7.19 12.51 -5.90
C ARG A 63 6.93 11.61 -7.10
N GLU A 64 6.95 12.16 -8.33
CA GLU A 64 6.78 11.36 -9.54
C GLU A 64 7.92 10.32 -9.69
N TYR A 65 9.15 10.72 -9.41
CA TYR A 65 10.30 9.83 -9.45
C TYR A 65 10.21 8.74 -8.37
N TYR A 66 9.73 9.07 -7.17
CA TYR A 66 9.53 8.13 -6.07
C TYR A 66 8.53 7.03 -6.44
N GLU A 67 7.37 7.38 -7.01
CA GLU A 67 6.37 6.39 -7.41
C GLU A 67 6.94 5.38 -8.41
N LYS A 68 7.60 5.86 -9.47
CA LYS A 68 8.21 4.99 -10.49
C LYS A 68 9.37 4.17 -9.92
N ALA A 69 10.18 4.76 -9.05
CA ALA A 69 11.30 4.09 -8.39
C ALA A 69 10.82 2.96 -7.47
N ARG A 70 9.72 3.18 -6.74
CA ARG A 70 9.13 2.19 -5.84
C ARG A 70 8.64 0.97 -6.61
N CYS A 71 7.83 1.16 -7.65
CA CYS A 71 7.36 0.04 -8.48
C CYS A 71 8.52 -0.79 -9.04
N LEU A 72 9.59 -0.14 -9.54
CA LEU A 72 10.75 -0.85 -10.06
C LEU A 72 11.49 -1.67 -8.99
N LEU A 73 11.56 -1.16 -7.76
CA LEU A 73 12.17 -1.89 -6.64
C LEU A 73 11.32 -3.09 -6.21
N GLU A 74 9.99 -2.94 -6.24
CA GLU A 74 9.04 -4.02 -5.94
C GLU A 74 9.11 -5.13 -6.99
N ASP A 75 9.10 -4.77 -8.28
CA ASP A 75 9.25 -5.74 -9.38
C ASP A 75 10.54 -6.55 -9.23
N LEU A 76 11.64 -5.89 -8.83
CA LEU A 76 12.91 -6.58 -8.62
C LEU A 76 12.88 -7.48 -7.37
N GLU A 77 12.25 -7.04 -6.28
CA GLU A 77 12.05 -7.89 -5.10
C GLU A 77 11.18 -9.12 -5.43
N GLU A 78 10.18 -8.97 -6.30
CA GLU A 78 9.36 -10.08 -6.80
C GLU A 78 10.19 -11.04 -7.66
N ILE A 79 11.02 -10.52 -8.58
CA ILE A 79 11.96 -11.32 -9.37
C ILE A 79 12.89 -12.10 -8.44
N ASP A 80 13.56 -11.43 -7.49
CA ASP A 80 14.47 -12.09 -6.54
C ASP A 80 13.75 -13.12 -5.66
N ALA A 81 12.49 -12.86 -5.28
CA ALA A 81 11.65 -13.78 -4.52
C ALA A 81 11.26 -15.01 -5.36
N SER A 82 10.98 -14.83 -6.65
CA SER A 82 10.60 -15.91 -7.58
C SER A 82 11.70 -16.95 -7.77
N PHE A 83 12.98 -16.54 -7.72
CA PHE A 83 14.14 -17.44 -7.77
C PHE A 83 14.49 -18.08 -6.42
N ASN A 84 13.94 -17.56 -5.31
CA ASN A 84 14.14 -18.06 -3.94
C ASN A 84 12.99 -18.94 -3.43
N THR A 85 12.12 -19.43 -4.32
CA THR A 85 10.87 -20.15 -4.02
C THR A 85 11.01 -21.38 -3.12
N ALA A 86 12.22 -21.94 -2.97
CA ALA A 86 12.45 -23.06 -2.07
C ALA A 86 12.54 -22.66 -0.57
N ARG A 87 12.61 -21.36 -0.22
CA ARG A 87 12.91 -20.96 1.18
C ARG A 87 12.21 -19.72 1.73
N ASN A 88 11.54 -18.88 0.94
CA ASN A 88 11.00 -17.62 1.47
C ASN A 88 9.53 -17.70 1.89
N LYS A 89 9.31 -17.52 3.20
CA LYS A 89 8.00 -17.12 3.72
C LYS A 89 7.75 -15.64 3.33
N PRO A 90 6.57 -15.29 2.79
CA PRO A 90 6.18 -13.91 2.55
C PRO A 90 6.27 -13.07 3.84
N LYS A 91 6.75 -11.83 3.70
CA LYS A 91 7.02 -10.88 4.78
C LYS A 91 6.82 -9.44 4.29
N GLY A 92 6.59 -8.50 5.21
CA GLY A 92 6.46 -7.08 4.87
C GLY A 92 5.09 -6.49 5.23
N HIS A 93 4.77 -5.32 4.69
CA HIS A 93 3.49 -4.66 4.92
C HIS A 93 2.54 -4.91 3.75
N LEU A 94 1.31 -5.30 4.05
CA LEU A 94 0.24 -5.49 3.06
C LEU A 94 -0.91 -4.54 3.38
N ARG A 95 -1.16 -3.58 2.49
CA ARG A 95 -2.20 -2.56 2.61
C ARG A 95 -3.41 -2.96 1.79
N ILE A 96 -4.54 -3.13 2.47
CA ILE A 96 -5.76 -3.64 1.86
C ILE A 96 -6.89 -2.64 2.07
N ALA A 97 -7.52 -2.21 1.00
CA ALA A 97 -8.79 -1.49 1.06
C ALA A 97 -9.97 -2.46 0.98
N ILE A 98 -10.96 -2.28 1.84
CA ILE A 98 -12.09 -3.22 1.93
C ILE A 98 -13.37 -2.53 2.43
N GLY A 99 -14.52 -2.96 1.91
CA GLY A 99 -15.83 -2.51 2.38
C GLY A 99 -16.18 -3.06 3.78
N GLY A 100 -16.98 -2.32 4.54
CA GLY A 100 -17.22 -2.59 5.96
C GLY A 100 -17.77 -3.99 6.25
N SER A 101 -18.81 -4.41 5.51
CA SER A 101 -19.41 -5.74 5.67
C SER A 101 -18.42 -6.86 5.36
N THR A 102 -17.71 -6.75 4.23
CA THR A 102 -16.74 -7.78 3.81
C THR A 102 -15.55 -7.87 4.76
N ALA A 103 -15.13 -6.75 5.36
CA ALA A 103 -14.09 -6.72 6.36
C ALA A 103 -14.49 -7.52 7.61
N CYS A 104 -15.66 -7.19 8.19
CA CYS A 104 -16.13 -7.79 9.44
C CYS A 104 -16.58 -9.25 9.27
N ASP A 105 -17.33 -9.54 8.21
CA ASP A 105 -18.03 -10.83 8.06
C ASP A 105 -17.15 -11.91 7.40
N VAL A 106 -16.09 -11.51 6.68
CA VAL A 106 -15.28 -12.44 5.87
C VAL A 106 -13.79 -12.33 6.21
N LEU A 107 -13.19 -11.15 6.08
CA LEU A 107 -11.73 -11.03 6.18
C LEU A 107 -11.22 -11.20 7.62
N ILE A 108 -11.72 -10.38 8.56
CA ILE A 108 -11.24 -10.34 9.95
C ILE A 108 -11.29 -11.72 10.63
N PRO A 109 -12.35 -12.53 10.48
CA PRO A 109 -12.39 -13.90 11.03
C PRO A 109 -11.25 -14.80 10.54
N LEU A 110 -10.77 -14.61 9.31
CA LEU A 110 -9.70 -15.40 8.69
C LEU A 110 -8.29 -14.85 9.00
N LEU A 111 -8.19 -13.60 9.44
CA LEU A 111 -6.90 -12.95 9.68
C LEU A 111 -6.11 -13.59 10.81
N ALA A 112 -6.77 -14.12 11.84
CA ALA A 112 -6.09 -14.77 12.96
C ALA A 112 -5.23 -15.96 12.50
N ASP A 113 -5.80 -16.84 11.68
CA ASP A 113 -5.11 -18.01 11.13
C ASP A 113 -4.05 -17.60 10.11
N PHE A 114 -4.34 -16.58 9.29
CA PHE A 114 -3.40 -16.04 8.33
C PHE A 114 -2.15 -15.46 9.00
N MET A 115 -2.33 -14.61 10.02
CA MET A 115 -1.22 -13.99 10.76
C MET A 115 -0.42 -15.02 11.55
N THR A 116 -1.05 -16.11 11.99
CA THR A 116 -0.35 -17.25 12.63
C THR A 116 0.52 -18.01 11.62
N SER A 117 -0.01 -18.21 10.41
CA SER A 117 0.71 -18.89 9.32
C SER A 117 1.84 -18.04 8.74
N TRP A 118 1.67 -16.71 8.76
CA TRP A 118 2.59 -15.73 8.17
C TRP A 118 2.91 -14.58 9.15
N PRO A 119 3.68 -14.84 10.21
CA PRO A 119 3.93 -13.89 11.29
C PRO A 119 4.76 -12.67 10.87
N ASP A 120 5.49 -12.77 9.75
CA ASP A 120 6.33 -11.70 9.23
C ASP A 120 5.56 -10.72 8.33
N ILE A 121 4.26 -10.95 8.12
CA ILE A 121 3.37 -10.04 7.39
C ILE A 121 2.64 -9.15 8.37
N ARG A 122 2.69 -7.84 8.14
CA ARG A 122 1.87 -6.83 8.84
C ARG A 122 0.77 -6.35 7.92
N ILE A 123 -0.46 -6.45 8.38
CA ILE A 123 -1.64 -6.04 7.61
C ILE A 123 -2.08 -4.65 8.06
N ASP A 124 -2.32 -3.78 7.09
CA ASP A 124 -2.94 -2.48 7.26
C ASP A 124 -4.28 -2.49 6.50
N LEU A 125 -5.38 -2.37 7.24
CA LEU A 125 -6.73 -2.42 6.68
C LEU A 125 -7.33 -1.02 6.63
N GLN A 126 -7.62 -0.56 5.42
CA GLN A 126 -8.43 0.61 5.20
C GLN A 126 -9.88 0.18 4.96
N VAL A 127 -10.71 0.36 5.99
CA VAL A 127 -12.13 0.00 5.93
C VAL A 127 -12.94 1.22 5.53
N ALA A 128 -13.51 1.21 4.33
CA ALA A 128 -14.39 2.26 3.84
C ALA A 128 -15.31 1.75 2.73
N ASP A 129 -16.56 2.22 2.70
CA ASP A 129 -17.55 1.84 1.67
C ASP A 129 -17.45 2.68 0.38
N LYS A 130 -16.51 3.62 0.33
CA LYS A 130 -16.19 4.39 -0.88
C LYS A 130 -15.15 3.66 -1.73
N PRO A 131 -15.18 3.79 -3.08
CA PRO A 131 -14.11 3.31 -3.92
C PRO A 131 -12.77 3.87 -3.46
N ALA A 132 -11.81 2.99 -3.23
CA ALA A 132 -10.45 3.38 -2.91
C ALA A 132 -9.69 3.69 -4.22
N ASP A 133 -8.91 4.77 -4.20
CA ASP A 133 -7.90 5.01 -5.23
C ASP A 133 -6.64 4.23 -4.83
N LEU A 134 -6.42 3.09 -5.49
CA LEU A 134 -5.29 2.21 -5.14
C LEU A 134 -3.93 2.89 -5.40
N ILE A 135 -3.87 3.76 -6.41
CA ILE A 135 -2.63 4.41 -6.84
C ILE A 135 -2.26 5.50 -5.84
N SER A 136 -3.14 6.48 -5.63
CA SER A 136 -2.83 7.60 -4.72
C SER A 136 -2.89 7.20 -3.25
N GLY A 137 -3.68 6.17 -2.91
CA GLY A 137 -3.81 5.63 -1.57
C GLY A 137 -2.66 4.73 -1.13
N ASN A 138 -1.76 4.36 -2.06
CA ASN A 138 -0.67 3.42 -1.82
C ASN A 138 -1.21 2.11 -1.20
N ILE A 139 -2.21 1.53 -1.88
CA ILE A 139 -2.92 0.31 -1.49
C ILE A 139 -2.50 -0.81 -2.45
N ASP A 140 -2.09 -1.95 -1.88
CA ASP A 140 -1.61 -3.09 -2.66
C ASP A 140 -2.77 -3.89 -3.28
N CYS A 141 -3.90 -3.96 -2.58
CA CYS A 141 -5.08 -4.70 -3.03
C CYS A 141 -6.38 -4.09 -2.50
N ALA A 142 -7.45 -4.17 -3.29
CA ALA A 142 -8.79 -3.81 -2.85
C ALA A 142 -9.76 -5.00 -2.96
N ILE A 143 -10.49 -5.26 -1.88
CA ILE A 143 -11.57 -6.25 -1.84
C ILE A 143 -12.91 -5.51 -1.87
N ARG A 144 -13.62 -5.62 -2.99
CA ARG A 144 -14.88 -4.91 -3.20
C ARG A 144 -15.93 -5.79 -3.87
N GLY A 145 -17.19 -5.48 -3.57
CA GLY A 145 -18.34 -6.02 -4.31
C GLY A 145 -18.75 -5.08 -5.44
N GLY A 146 -19.43 -5.63 -6.44
CA GLY A 146 -19.98 -4.87 -7.57
C GLY A 146 -19.08 -4.85 -8.82
N PRO A 147 -19.60 -4.32 -9.93
CA PRO A 147 -18.88 -4.27 -11.19
C PRO A 147 -17.59 -3.45 -11.07
N MET A 148 -16.57 -3.87 -11.82
CA MET A 148 -15.38 -3.06 -12.01
C MET A 148 -15.60 -2.11 -13.17
N GLU A 149 -15.47 -0.80 -12.94
CA GLU A 149 -15.30 0.16 -14.03
C GLU A 149 -13.96 -0.14 -14.71
N ASP A 150 -13.91 -0.03 -16.03
CA ASP A 150 -12.75 -0.35 -16.87
C ASP A 150 -11.49 0.30 -16.29
N SER A 151 -10.70 -0.54 -15.61
CA SER A 151 -9.48 -0.16 -14.94
C SER A 151 -8.38 -1.05 -15.48
N THR A 152 -7.18 -0.50 -15.61
CA THR A 152 -5.96 -1.26 -15.93
C THR A 152 -5.56 -2.25 -14.83
N LEU A 153 -6.34 -2.32 -13.74
CA LEU A 153 -6.15 -3.22 -12.61
C LEU A 153 -6.55 -4.67 -12.97
N ILE A 154 -5.78 -5.62 -12.45
CA ILE A 154 -6.11 -7.04 -12.55
C ILE A 154 -7.22 -7.37 -11.54
N ALA A 155 -8.37 -7.80 -12.04
CA ALA A 155 -9.49 -8.24 -11.22
C ALA A 155 -9.51 -9.76 -11.06
N ARG A 156 -9.73 -10.24 -9.84
CA ARG A 156 -10.01 -11.66 -9.57
C ARG A 156 -11.31 -11.79 -8.79
N LYS A 157 -12.25 -12.57 -9.31
CA LYS A 157 -13.46 -12.95 -8.59
C LYS A 157 -13.10 -13.89 -7.42
N ILE A 158 -13.49 -13.50 -6.21
CA ILE A 158 -13.23 -14.28 -4.98
C ILE A 158 -14.50 -14.88 -4.37
N GLY A 159 -15.68 -14.40 -4.78
CA GLY A 159 -16.95 -14.86 -4.26
C GLY A 159 -18.13 -14.07 -4.83
N GLU A 160 -19.33 -14.42 -4.37
CA GLU A 160 -20.57 -13.72 -4.67
C GLU A 160 -21.33 -13.47 -3.36
N ALA A 161 -22.05 -12.37 -3.29
CA ALA A 161 -22.91 -12.03 -2.17
C ALA A 161 -24.34 -11.81 -2.68
N THR A 162 -25.31 -12.44 -2.02
CA THR A 162 -26.72 -12.28 -2.35
C THR A 162 -27.35 -11.24 -1.44
N LEU A 163 -27.92 -10.20 -2.05
CA LEU A 163 -28.74 -9.23 -1.34
C LEU A 163 -30.08 -9.86 -0.95
N VAL A 164 -30.39 -9.85 0.34
CA VAL A 164 -31.66 -10.34 0.90
C VAL A 164 -32.37 -9.22 1.63
N THR A 165 -33.70 -9.20 1.53
CA THR A 165 -34.53 -8.28 2.33
C THR A 165 -34.88 -8.96 3.64
N CYS A 166 -34.48 -8.36 4.75
CA CYS A 166 -34.76 -8.87 6.09
C CYS A 166 -35.27 -7.76 6.99
N ALA A 167 -36.02 -8.14 8.02
CA ALA A 167 -36.47 -7.24 9.06
C ALA A 167 -36.55 -7.98 10.40
N THR A 168 -36.40 -7.26 11.49
CA THR A 168 -36.55 -7.85 12.83
C THR A 168 -38.00 -8.27 13.03
N ARG A 169 -38.20 -9.39 13.73
CA ARG A 169 -39.55 -9.90 14.03
C ARG A 169 -40.43 -8.85 14.73
N ALA A 170 -39.81 -7.98 15.53
CA ALA A 170 -40.46 -6.87 16.22
C ALA A 170 -41.20 -5.91 15.28
N ILE A 171 -40.69 -5.68 14.07
CA ILE A 171 -41.30 -4.79 13.08
C ILE A 171 -42.65 -5.32 12.59
N PHE A 172 -42.85 -6.63 12.61
CA PHE A 172 -44.09 -7.28 12.17
C PHE A 172 -45.08 -7.53 13.32
N SER A 173 -44.62 -7.44 14.58
CA SER A 173 -45.48 -7.55 15.76
C SER A 173 -46.01 -6.21 16.26
N ALA A 174 -45.34 -5.10 15.93
CA ALA A 174 -45.87 -3.76 16.13
C ALA A 174 -46.82 -3.43 14.95
N THR A 175 -48.07 -3.08 15.25
CA THR A 175 -49.13 -2.75 14.30
C THR A 175 -48.59 -1.92 13.12
N ALA A 176 -48.79 -2.43 11.90
CA ALA A 176 -48.24 -1.86 10.67
C ALA A 176 -48.46 -0.34 10.57
N PRO A 177 -47.40 0.47 10.39
CA PRO A 177 -47.60 1.81 9.84
C PRO A 177 -48.07 1.61 8.39
N ARG A 178 -49.27 2.11 8.08
CA ARG A 178 -49.74 2.22 6.70
C ARG A 178 -48.73 3.05 5.92
N LEU A 179 -47.99 2.42 5.02
CA LEU A 179 -47.21 3.13 4.00
C LEU A 179 -48.22 3.86 3.10
N ALA A 180 -48.38 5.17 3.31
CA ALA A 180 -49.07 6.04 2.36
C ALA A 180 -48.18 6.18 1.12
N GLY A 181 -48.79 6.01 -0.06
CA GLY A 181 -48.12 5.99 -1.36
C GLY A 181 -47.66 7.35 -1.86
#